data_AF-A0A6N2UEX8-F1
#
_entry.id   AF-A0A6N2UEX8-F1
#
_cell.length_a   1.000
_cell.length_b   1.000
_cell.length_c   1.000
_cell.angle_alpha   90.00
_cell.angle_beta   90.00
_cell.angle_gamma   90.00
#
_symmetry.space_group_name_H-M   'P 1'
#
loop_
_entity.id
_entity.type
_entity.pdbx_description
1 polymer ?
#
loop_
_entity_poly.entity_id
_entity_poly.type
_entity_poly.pdbx_seq_one_letter_code
_entity_poly.pdbx_strand_id
1 'polypeptide(L)'
;MEQKQEQNQEAPQQTQGRQGYQPIDENKINWQELEERWGVKRDELEKSGDLQKMLNYGKSDLVKVTPNFGGEAFELDARLSFKKDGEGNVSLVPHFIRKEQKLEEYKEHKFSDEDRKNLRETGNLGRVVDLVDKETGEITPSFVSIDRKTNEITDVPASKVRIPERIGKTEITKQEQDMLRAGLPVRDKL
;
A
#
# COMPACT_ATOMS: atom_id res chain seq x y z
N MET A 1 32.41 52.62 9.02
CA MET A 1 31.51 51.47 9.21
C MET A 1 30.78 51.26 7.90
N GLU A 2 31.25 50.34 7.07
CA GLU A 2 30.54 49.88 5.87
C GLU A 2 30.58 48.35 5.91
N GLN A 3 29.40 47.76 6.09
CA GLN A 3 29.22 46.32 6.13
C GLN A 3 29.13 45.77 4.70
N LYS A 4 30.04 44.85 4.38
CA LYS A 4 29.90 43.91 3.26
C LYS A 4 28.68 43.02 3.50
N GLN A 5 27.72 43.03 2.58
CA GLN A 5 26.74 41.94 2.44
C GLN A 5 27.33 40.88 1.51
N GLU A 6 27.64 39.72 2.07
CA GLU A 6 27.96 38.51 1.32
C GLU A 6 26.66 37.93 0.73
N GLN A 7 26.66 37.81 -0.58
CA GLN A 7 25.60 37.22 -1.37
C GLN A 7 25.82 35.70 -1.37
N ASN A 8 25.14 34.97 -0.50
CA ASN A 8 25.18 33.51 -0.52
C ASN A 8 24.16 33.02 -1.58
N GLN A 9 24.67 32.65 -2.74
CA GLN A 9 23.92 31.98 -3.81
C GLN A 9 23.71 30.52 -3.40
N GLU A 10 22.49 30.15 -3.03
CA GLU A 10 22.11 28.74 -2.94
C GLU A 10 22.02 28.17 -4.36
N ALA A 11 22.99 27.32 -4.70
CA ALA A 11 22.98 26.52 -5.92
C ALA A 11 21.73 25.61 -5.92
N PRO A 12 21.05 25.43 -7.06
CA PRO A 12 19.91 24.52 -7.14
C PRO A 12 20.38 23.09 -6.84
N GLN A 13 19.85 22.52 -5.76
CA GLN A 13 20.00 21.11 -5.44
C GLN A 13 19.59 20.27 -6.65
N GLN A 14 20.53 19.47 -7.12
CA GLN A 14 20.35 18.51 -8.19
C GLN A 14 19.14 17.63 -7.90
N THR A 15 18.11 17.75 -8.72
CA THR A 15 17.01 16.79 -8.80
C THR A 15 17.60 15.47 -9.29
N GLN A 16 17.95 14.57 -8.36
CA GLN A 16 18.14 13.16 -8.68
C GLN A 16 16.87 12.68 -9.39
N GLY A 17 17.05 12.14 -10.60
CA GLY A 17 15.97 11.85 -11.54
C GLY A 17 14.86 11.04 -10.89
N ARG A 18 13.65 11.61 -10.86
CA ARG A 18 12.43 10.85 -10.57
C ARG A 18 12.26 9.82 -11.67
N GLN A 19 12.71 8.59 -11.44
CA GLN A 19 12.23 7.46 -12.23
C GLN A 19 10.70 7.49 -12.08
N GLY A 20 10.00 7.74 -13.19
CA GLY A 20 8.54 7.79 -13.20
C GLY A 20 7.93 6.46 -12.75
N TYR A 21 6.61 6.41 -12.64
CA TYR A 21 5.91 5.16 -12.35
C TYR A 21 6.37 4.03 -13.28
N GLN A 22 6.86 2.92 -12.73
CA GLN A 22 7.29 1.74 -13.47
C GLN A 22 6.50 0.52 -12.97
N PRO A 23 5.60 -0.06 -13.81
CA PRO A 23 4.91 -1.29 -13.45
C PRO A 23 5.89 -2.45 -13.29
N ILE A 24 5.37 -3.56 -12.77
CA ILE A 24 6.10 -4.81 -12.67
C ILE A 24 6.21 -5.40 -14.08
N ASP A 25 7.43 -5.82 -14.43
CA ASP A 25 7.68 -6.53 -15.68
C ASP A 25 7.23 -7.98 -15.51
N GLU A 26 6.19 -8.38 -16.25
CA GLU A 26 5.61 -9.72 -16.18
C GLU A 26 6.64 -10.81 -16.51
N ASN A 27 7.63 -10.51 -17.36
CA ASN A 27 8.67 -11.48 -17.74
C ASN A 27 9.58 -11.87 -16.56
N LYS A 28 9.56 -11.09 -15.47
CA LYS A 28 10.29 -11.40 -14.23
C LYS A 28 9.51 -12.31 -13.28
N ILE A 29 8.30 -12.72 -13.63
CA ILE A 29 7.44 -13.56 -12.80
C ILE A 29 7.68 -15.02 -13.13
N ASN A 30 8.03 -15.82 -12.12
CA ASN A 30 8.14 -17.26 -12.25
C ASN A 30 6.75 -17.93 -12.14
N TRP A 31 6.01 -17.95 -13.25
CA TRP A 31 4.65 -18.50 -13.28
C TRP A 31 4.57 -19.98 -12.87
N GLN A 32 5.57 -20.78 -13.25
CA GLN A 32 5.63 -22.19 -12.87
C GLN A 32 5.68 -22.35 -11.34
N GLU A 33 6.53 -21.56 -10.67
CA GLU A 33 6.61 -21.58 -9.21
C GLU A 33 5.29 -21.14 -8.56
N LEU A 34 4.60 -20.14 -9.12
CA LEU A 34 3.32 -19.68 -8.58
C LEU A 34 2.22 -20.74 -8.71
N GLU A 35 2.19 -21.46 -9.82
CA GLU A 35 1.26 -22.59 -10.01
C GLU A 35 1.60 -23.74 -9.06
N GLU A 36 2.87 -24.12 -8.93
CA GLU A 36 3.30 -25.21 -8.05
C GLU A 36 3.09 -24.90 -6.56
N ARG A 37 3.38 -23.66 -6.13
CA ARG A 37 3.30 -23.27 -4.71
C ARG A 37 1.91 -22.84 -4.27
N TRP A 38 1.13 -22.24 -5.16
CA TRP A 38 -0.13 -21.58 -4.80
C TRP A 38 -1.32 -22.00 -5.67
N GLY A 39 -1.13 -22.83 -6.70
CA GLY A 39 -2.19 -23.17 -7.65
C GLY A 39 -2.63 -21.98 -8.52
N VAL A 40 -1.84 -20.91 -8.57
CA VAL A 40 -2.20 -19.67 -9.27
C VAL A 40 -1.78 -19.76 -10.73
N LYS A 41 -2.76 -19.65 -11.63
CA LYS A 41 -2.53 -19.69 -13.08
C LYS A 41 -2.58 -18.29 -13.68
N ARG A 42 -1.62 -17.98 -14.55
CA ARG A 42 -1.54 -16.71 -15.29
C ARG A 42 -2.86 -16.38 -16.00
N ASP A 43 -3.37 -17.31 -16.79
CA ASP A 43 -4.52 -17.08 -17.67
C ASP A 43 -5.81 -16.77 -16.89
N GLU A 44 -5.95 -17.31 -15.67
CA GLU A 44 -7.07 -17.02 -14.79
C GLU A 44 -7.02 -15.58 -14.27
N LEU A 45 -5.83 -15.11 -13.86
CA LEU A 45 -5.60 -13.73 -13.42
C LEU A 45 -5.75 -12.74 -14.58
N GLU A 46 -5.33 -13.10 -15.79
CA GLU A 46 -5.50 -12.27 -16.97
C GLU A 46 -7.00 -12.12 -17.31
N LYS A 47 -7.74 -13.24 -17.33
CA LYS A 47 -9.18 -13.25 -17.64
C LYS A 47 -10.02 -12.45 -16.65
N SER A 48 -9.64 -12.43 -15.37
CA SER A 48 -10.32 -11.61 -14.34
C SER A 48 -9.92 -10.13 -14.38
N GLY A 49 -8.85 -9.78 -15.11
CA GLY A 49 -8.22 -8.47 -15.09
C GLY A 49 -7.39 -8.19 -13.83
N ASP A 50 -7.21 -9.19 -12.96
CA ASP A 50 -6.40 -9.04 -11.75
C ASP A 50 -4.90 -9.00 -12.05
N LEU A 51 -4.44 -9.68 -13.10
CA LEU A 51 -3.05 -9.60 -13.56
C LEU A 51 -2.64 -8.14 -13.78
N GLN A 52 -3.45 -7.38 -14.51
CA GLN A 52 -3.17 -5.96 -14.76
C GLN A 52 -3.12 -5.16 -13.45
N LYS A 53 -4.04 -5.39 -12.51
CA LYS A 53 -4.02 -4.70 -11.21
C LYS A 53 -2.74 -5.01 -10.44
N MET A 54 -2.36 -6.29 -10.38
CA MET A 54 -1.19 -6.76 -9.63
C MET A 54 0.13 -6.28 -10.23
N LEU A 55 0.25 -6.26 -11.56
CA LEU A 55 1.42 -5.66 -12.24
C LEU A 55 1.56 -4.16 -11.93
N ASN A 56 0.47 -3.51 -11.55
CA ASN A 56 0.43 -2.10 -11.16
C ASN A 56 0.48 -1.89 -9.62
N TYR A 57 1.02 -2.86 -8.88
CA TYR A 57 1.12 -2.88 -7.40
C TYR A 57 -0.23 -2.88 -6.66
N GLY A 58 -1.32 -3.21 -7.36
CA GLY A 58 -2.62 -3.46 -6.76
C GLY A 58 -2.76 -4.87 -6.19
N LYS A 59 -3.79 -5.07 -5.38
CA LYS A 59 -4.25 -6.41 -4.98
C LYS A 59 -5.32 -6.92 -5.95
N SER A 60 -5.34 -8.21 -6.24
CA SER A 60 -6.43 -8.90 -6.96
C SER A 60 -7.77 -8.79 -6.21
N ASP A 61 -8.85 -9.30 -6.81
CA ASP A 61 -10.01 -9.75 -6.03
C ASP A 61 -9.69 -11.01 -5.19
N LEU A 62 -10.66 -11.52 -4.43
CA LEU A 62 -10.54 -12.82 -3.78
C LEU A 62 -10.44 -13.92 -4.84
N VAL A 63 -9.39 -14.72 -4.72
CA VAL A 63 -9.13 -15.89 -5.56
C VAL A 63 -8.84 -17.10 -4.67
N LYS A 64 -9.11 -18.29 -5.20
CA LYS A 64 -8.74 -19.55 -4.56
C LYS A 64 -7.26 -19.81 -4.80
N VAL A 65 -6.54 -20.16 -3.74
CA VAL A 65 -5.16 -20.64 -3.79
C VAL A 65 -5.06 -21.99 -3.11
N THR A 66 -4.09 -22.80 -3.54
CA THR A 66 -3.86 -24.15 -3.02
C THR A 66 -2.43 -24.31 -2.48
N PRO A 67 -2.04 -23.60 -1.40
CA PRO A 67 -0.74 -23.83 -0.77
C PRO A 67 -0.59 -25.22 -0.20
N ASN A 68 0.64 -25.73 -0.26
CA ASN A 68 1.05 -26.95 0.41
C ASN A 68 1.65 -26.65 1.78
N PHE A 69 1.08 -27.22 2.83
CA PHE A 69 1.60 -27.17 4.19
C PHE A 69 1.85 -28.58 4.70
N GLY A 70 3.11 -28.92 4.98
CA GLY A 70 3.46 -30.23 5.56
C GLY A 70 3.15 -31.43 4.65
N GLY A 71 3.08 -31.24 3.33
CA GLY A 71 2.77 -32.28 2.35
C GLY A 71 1.29 -32.32 1.93
N GLU A 72 0.42 -31.56 2.59
CA GLU A 72 -1.01 -31.49 2.30
C GLU A 72 -1.38 -30.16 1.64
N ALA A 73 -2.22 -30.21 0.60
CA ALA A 73 -2.71 -29.03 -0.10
C ALA A 73 -4.01 -28.52 0.54
N PHE A 74 -4.10 -27.23 0.80
CA PHE A 74 -5.27 -26.58 1.39
C PHE A 74 -5.86 -25.58 0.41
N GLU A 75 -7.16 -25.65 0.15
CA GLU A 75 -7.85 -24.63 -0.62
C GLU A 75 -8.24 -23.44 0.29
N LEU A 76 -7.70 -22.26 0.00
CA LEU A 76 -7.90 -21.05 0.78
C LEU A 76 -8.29 -19.88 -0.12
N ASP A 77 -9.09 -18.95 0.40
CA ASP A 77 -9.38 -17.69 -0.27
C ASP A 77 -8.35 -16.62 0.15
N ALA A 78 -7.76 -15.95 -0.84
CA ALA A 78 -6.80 -14.89 -0.64
C ALA A 78 -6.94 -13.78 -1.69
N ARG A 79 -6.48 -12.58 -1.35
CA ARG A 79 -6.10 -11.59 -2.37
C ARG A 79 -4.61 -11.74 -2.65
N LEU A 80 -4.20 -11.46 -3.86
CA LEU A 80 -2.82 -11.59 -4.31
C LEU A 80 -2.26 -10.22 -4.67
N SER A 81 -0.98 -10.00 -4.36
CA SER A 81 -0.22 -8.87 -4.89
C SER A 81 1.18 -9.32 -5.31
N PHE A 82 1.79 -8.57 -6.21
CA PHE A 82 3.21 -8.72 -6.51
C PHE A 82 4.02 -7.70 -5.73
N LYS A 83 5.17 -8.15 -5.19
CA LYS A 83 6.16 -7.29 -4.54
C LYS A 83 7.49 -7.42 -5.27
N LYS A 84 8.14 -6.29 -5.50
CA LYS A 84 9.54 -6.23 -5.93
C LYS A 84 10.45 -6.11 -4.72
N ASP A 85 11.52 -6.87 -4.67
CA ASP A 85 12.60 -6.69 -3.70
C ASP A 85 13.61 -5.61 -4.18
N GLY A 86 14.65 -5.38 -3.38
CA GLY A 86 15.71 -4.40 -3.68
C GLY A 86 16.58 -4.76 -4.89
N GLU A 87 16.58 -6.02 -5.32
CA GLU A 87 17.31 -6.52 -6.49
C GLU A 87 16.41 -6.50 -7.76
N GLY A 88 15.11 -6.26 -7.58
CA GLY A 88 14.12 -6.21 -8.65
C GLY A 88 13.53 -7.57 -9.02
N ASN A 89 13.70 -8.59 -8.17
CA ASN A 89 12.99 -9.86 -8.29
C ASN A 89 11.53 -9.68 -7.86
N VAL A 90 10.63 -10.45 -8.46
CA VAL A 90 9.19 -10.35 -8.21
C VAL A 90 8.71 -11.57 -7.45
N SER A 91 8.08 -11.34 -6.31
CA SER A 91 7.44 -12.38 -5.49
C SER A 91 5.92 -12.17 -5.42
N LEU A 92 5.18 -13.27 -5.33
CA LEU A 92 3.75 -13.27 -5.00
C LEU A 92 3.54 -13.18 -3.49
N VAL A 93 2.68 -12.27 -3.05
CA VAL A 93 2.28 -12.11 -1.65
C VAL A 93 0.80 -12.45 -1.52
N PRO A 94 0.45 -13.58 -0.87
CA PRO A 94 -0.94 -13.91 -0.56
C PRO A 94 -1.41 -13.20 0.71
N HIS A 95 -2.59 -12.61 0.62
CA HIS A 95 -3.29 -11.92 1.70
C HIS A 95 -4.54 -12.74 2.06
N PHE A 96 -4.39 -13.66 3.00
CA PHE A 96 -5.48 -14.54 3.45
C PHE A 96 -6.55 -13.80 4.25
N ILE A 97 -7.78 -14.31 4.19
CA ILE A 97 -8.88 -13.82 5.02
C ILE A 97 -8.61 -14.14 6.49
N ARG A 98 -8.70 -13.10 7.35
CA ARG A 98 -8.56 -13.22 8.80
C ARG A 98 -9.92 -13.13 9.46
N LYS A 99 -10.19 -14.05 10.39
CA LYS A 99 -11.43 -14.02 11.19
C LYS A 99 -11.53 -12.75 12.04
N GLU A 100 -10.41 -12.31 12.63
CA GLU A 100 -10.35 -11.17 13.54
C GLU A 100 -9.11 -10.32 13.28
N GLN A 101 -9.26 -9.00 13.46
CA GLN A 101 -8.15 -8.06 13.43
C GLN A 101 -7.54 -7.94 14.83
N LYS A 102 -6.24 -8.18 14.93
CA LYS A 102 -5.45 -7.85 16.12
C LYS A 102 -5.21 -6.34 16.13
N LEU A 103 -6.04 -5.60 16.85
CA LEU A 103 -6.02 -4.13 16.90
C LEU A 103 -5.26 -3.61 18.13
N GLU A 104 -4.27 -4.34 18.64
CA GLU A 104 -3.42 -3.89 19.74
C GLU A 104 -2.31 -2.97 19.23
N GLU A 105 -1.58 -3.42 18.21
CA GLU A 105 -0.44 -2.71 17.64
C GLU A 105 -0.22 -3.10 16.17
N TYR A 106 0.45 -2.23 15.44
CA TYR A 106 0.85 -2.47 14.06
C TYR A 106 2.17 -1.76 13.77
N LYS A 107 3.19 -2.51 13.34
CA LYS A 107 4.54 -1.98 13.03
C LYS A 107 5.06 -1.01 14.11
N GLU A 108 5.07 -1.50 15.35
CA GLU A 108 5.47 -0.76 16.57
C GLU A 108 4.57 0.42 16.97
N HIS A 109 3.54 0.75 16.18
CA HIS A 109 2.53 1.73 16.57
C HIS A 109 1.43 1.07 17.40
N LYS A 110 1.31 1.44 18.68
CA LYS A 110 0.21 0.99 19.54
C LYS A 110 -1.05 1.80 19.25
N PHE A 111 -2.16 1.11 18.99
CA PHE A 111 -3.42 1.78 18.70
C PHE A 111 -4.08 2.32 19.98
N SER A 112 -4.49 3.58 19.93
CA SER A 112 -5.34 4.20 20.96
C SER A 112 -6.79 3.68 20.89
N ASP A 113 -7.61 4.00 21.88
CA ASP A 113 -9.04 3.66 21.85
C ASP A 113 -9.76 4.26 20.63
N GLU A 114 -9.43 5.50 20.29
CA GLU A 114 -10.00 6.18 19.12
C GLU A 114 -9.53 5.56 17.81
N ASP A 115 -8.25 5.18 17.71
CA ASP A 115 -7.73 4.44 16.54
C ASP A 115 -8.50 3.14 16.32
N ARG A 116 -8.67 2.35 17.40
CA ARG A 116 -9.41 1.08 17.35
C ARG A 116 -10.86 1.28 16.96
N LYS A 117 -11.51 2.33 17.47
CA LYS A 117 -12.88 2.68 17.12
C LYS A 117 -12.98 3.04 15.63
N ASN A 118 -12.13 3.94 15.14
CA ASN A 118 -12.13 4.36 13.74
C ASN A 118 -11.87 3.20 12.77
N LEU A 119 -10.91 2.34 13.09
CA LEU A 119 -10.62 1.14 12.30
C LEU A 119 -11.84 0.19 12.23
N ARG A 120 -12.55 -0.03 13.35
CA ARG A 120 -13.74 -0.89 13.38
C ARG A 120 -14.93 -0.28 12.64
N GLU A 121 -15.17 1.02 12.82
CA GLU A 121 -16.36 1.69 12.27
C GLU A 121 -16.19 2.05 10.79
N THR A 122 -15.00 2.51 10.39
CA THR A 122 -14.76 3.07 9.05
C THR A 122 -13.83 2.23 8.18
N GLY A 123 -13.08 1.31 8.80
CA GLY A 123 -11.99 0.59 8.16
C GLY A 123 -10.71 1.41 7.97
N ASN A 124 -10.64 2.64 8.51
CA ASN A 124 -9.49 3.53 8.39
C ASN A 124 -9.09 4.07 9.76
N LEU A 125 -7.80 4.32 9.96
CA LEU A 125 -7.30 4.89 11.21
C LEU A 125 -7.79 6.33 11.44
N GLY A 126 -8.04 7.07 10.35
CA GLY A 126 -8.53 8.46 10.40
C GLY A 126 -7.45 9.51 10.66
N ARG A 127 -6.18 9.13 10.59
CA ARG A 127 -5.01 10.00 10.70
C ARG A 127 -3.76 9.34 10.12
N VAL A 128 -2.72 10.12 9.87
CA VAL A 128 -1.37 9.60 9.57
C VAL A 128 -0.65 9.23 10.88
N VAL A 129 0.07 8.11 10.86
CA VAL A 129 0.92 7.65 11.97
C VAL A 129 2.31 7.29 11.47
N ASP A 130 3.29 7.44 12.34
CA ASP A 130 4.64 6.97 12.09
C ASP A 130 4.70 5.45 12.33
N LEU A 131 5.08 4.69 11.31
CA LEU A 131 5.28 3.26 11.38
C LEU A 131 6.77 2.92 11.29
N VAL A 132 7.20 1.92 12.05
CA VAL A 132 8.60 1.47 12.06
C VAL A 132 8.73 0.24 11.19
N ASP A 133 9.62 0.30 10.20
CA ASP A 133 10.08 -0.90 9.50
C ASP A 133 11.01 -1.69 10.44
N LYS A 134 10.61 -2.91 10.80
CA LYS A 134 11.38 -3.72 11.76
C LYS A 134 12.72 -4.20 11.22
N GLU A 135 12.87 -4.30 9.90
CA GLU A 135 14.08 -4.76 9.25
C GLU A 135 15.11 -3.63 9.14
N THR A 136 14.67 -2.42 8.77
CA THR A 136 15.57 -1.28 8.52
C THR A 136 15.64 -0.27 9.67
N GLY A 137 14.64 -0.28 10.57
CA GLY A 137 14.45 0.76 11.59
C GLY A 137 13.92 2.09 11.03
N GLU A 138 13.60 2.17 9.74
CA GLU A 138 13.09 3.37 9.11
C GLU A 138 11.70 3.73 9.66
N ILE A 139 11.52 5.03 9.97
CA ILE A 139 10.25 5.57 10.43
C ILE A 139 9.55 6.25 9.25
N THR A 140 8.38 5.75 8.87
CA THR A 140 7.62 6.26 7.72
C THR A 140 6.23 6.74 8.17
N PRO A 141 5.86 8.01 7.91
CA PRO A 141 4.50 8.48 8.08
C PRO A 141 3.58 7.78 7.07
N SER A 142 2.56 7.09 7.55
CA SER A 142 1.70 6.22 6.75
C SER A 142 0.22 6.36 7.11
N PHE A 143 -0.63 6.17 6.11
CA PHE A 143 -2.04 5.87 6.31
C PHE A 143 -2.19 4.40 6.69
N VAL A 144 -3.10 4.11 7.61
CA VAL A 144 -3.40 2.73 8.04
C VAL A 144 -4.88 2.46 7.83
N SER A 145 -5.18 1.30 7.23
CA SER A 145 -6.54 0.87 6.90
C SER A 145 -6.68 -0.64 7.07
N ILE A 146 -7.92 -1.12 7.02
CA ILE A 146 -8.28 -2.53 6.97
C ILE A 146 -8.73 -2.86 5.55
N ASP A 147 -8.12 -3.88 4.96
CA ASP A 147 -8.60 -4.48 3.73
C ASP A 147 -9.95 -5.15 3.99
N ARG A 148 -11.01 -4.60 3.42
CA ARG A 148 -12.39 -5.05 3.68
C ARG A 148 -12.68 -6.48 3.26
N LYS A 149 -11.86 -7.06 2.37
CA LYS A 149 -12.06 -8.42 1.86
C LYS A 149 -11.28 -9.47 2.66
N THR A 150 -10.14 -9.10 3.20
CA THR A 150 -9.24 -10.05 3.91
C THR A 150 -9.12 -9.77 5.40
N ASN A 151 -9.68 -8.65 5.86
CA ASN A 151 -9.59 -8.20 7.24
C ASN A 151 -8.15 -7.93 7.72
N GLU A 152 -7.23 -7.73 6.77
CA GLU A 152 -5.82 -7.46 7.00
C GLU A 152 -5.60 -5.96 7.26
N ILE A 153 -4.82 -5.63 8.29
CA ILE A 153 -4.31 -4.26 8.48
C ILE A 153 -3.23 -4.01 7.44
N THR A 154 -3.40 -2.95 6.67
CA THR A 154 -2.49 -2.51 5.61
C THR A 154 -2.11 -1.05 5.81
N ASP A 155 -0.95 -0.67 5.29
CA ASP A 155 -0.49 0.71 5.28
C ASP A 155 -0.05 1.17 3.89
N VAL A 156 -0.08 2.49 3.70
CA VAL A 156 0.49 3.16 2.53
C VAL A 156 1.27 4.38 3.02
N PRO A 157 2.56 4.52 2.66
CA PRO A 157 3.35 5.71 2.97
C PRO A 157 2.66 6.97 2.46
N ALA A 158 2.55 7.99 3.31
CA ALA A 158 1.88 9.24 2.97
C ALA A 158 2.53 9.92 1.75
N SER A 159 3.85 9.77 1.59
CA SER A 159 4.62 10.27 0.45
C SER A 159 4.25 9.63 -0.90
N LYS A 160 3.64 8.43 -0.89
CA LYS A 160 3.23 7.69 -2.10
C LYS A 160 1.77 7.98 -2.49
N VAL A 161 1.01 8.66 -1.65
CA VAL A 161 -0.40 8.99 -1.94
C VAL A 161 -0.48 10.33 -2.65
N ARG A 162 -0.97 10.32 -3.89
CA ARG A 162 -1.28 11.54 -4.65
C ARG A 162 -2.72 11.96 -4.36
N ILE A 163 -2.88 13.18 -3.87
CA ILE A 163 -4.20 13.80 -3.69
C ILE A 163 -4.42 14.81 -4.82
N PRO A 164 -5.28 14.51 -5.81
CA PRO A 164 -5.51 15.39 -6.95
C PRO A 164 -6.42 16.57 -6.57
N GLU A 165 -6.39 17.62 -7.38
CA GLU A 165 -7.31 18.76 -7.29
C GLU A 165 -8.74 18.43 -7.74
N ARG A 166 -8.93 17.30 -8.43
CA ARG A 166 -10.20 16.87 -8.96
C ARG A 166 -10.29 15.35 -8.96
N ILE A 167 -11.45 14.82 -8.57
CA ILE A 167 -11.82 13.41 -8.70
C ILE A 167 -13.06 13.35 -9.59
N GLY A 168 -12.92 12.77 -10.79
CA GLY A 168 -13.98 12.82 -11.80
C GLY A 168 -14.32 14.27 -12.18
N LYS A 169 -15.53 14.72 -11.85
CA LYS A 169 -15.99 16.10 -12.05
C LYS A 169 -15.97 16.94 -10.77
N THR A 170 -15.65 16.34 -9.63
CA THR A 170 -15.71 16.99 -8.31
C THR A 170 -14.38 17.64 -7.98
N GLU A 171 -14.40 18.94 -7.69
CA GLU A 171 -13.21 19.68 -7.25
C GLU A 171 -12.91 19.45 -5.77
N ILE A 172 -11.62 19.28 -5.48
CA ILE A 172 -11.07 19.11 -4.14
C ILE A 172 -10.31 20.39 -3.80
N THR A 173 -10.91 21.18 -2.92
CA THR A 173 -10.35 22.45 -2.45
C THR A 173 -9.01 22.23 -1.75
N LYS A 174 -8.21 23.28 -1.63
CA LYS A 174 -6.93 23.19 -0.94
C LYS A 174 -7.09 22.69 0.51
N GLN A 175 -8.10 23.21 1.22
CA GLN A 175 -8.44 22.76 2.58
C GLN A 175 -8.74 21.27 2.64
N GLU A 176 -9.54 20.75 1.70
CA GLU A 176 -9.88 19.32 1.64
C GLU A 176 -8.66 18.46 1.32
N GLN A 177 -7.78 18.92 0.43
CA GLN A 177 -6.55 18.20 0.18
C GLN A 177 -5.68 18.14 1.43
N ASP A 178 -5.59 19.22 2.20
CA ASP A 178 -4.81 19.26 3.43
C ASP A 178 -5.42 18.36 4.52
N MET A 179 -6.75 18.30 4.60
CA MET A 179 -7.46 17.32 5.45
C MET A 179 -7.15 15.88 5.03
N LEU A 180 -7.26 15.56 3.74
CA LEU A 180 -6.97 14.22 3.23
C LEU A 180 -5.49 13.84 3.43
N ARG A 181 -4.55 14.80 3.30
CA ARG A 181 -3.12 14.58 3.60
C ARG A 181 -2.91 14.24 5.07
N ALA A 182 -3.72 14.80 5.97
CA ALA A 182 -3.70 14.49 7.39
C ALA A 182 -4.43 13.18 7.74
N GLY A 183 -5.08 12.52 6.77
CA GLY A 183 -5.87 11.29 6.97
C GLY A 183 -7.30 11.54 7.45
N LEU A 184 -7.74 12.80 7.43
CA LEU A 184 -9.06 13.19 7.90
C LEU A 184 -10.11 13.02 6.79
N PRO A 185 -11.36 12.68 7.16
CA PRO A 185 -12.45 12.63 6.20
C PRO A 185 -12.83 14.03 5.71
N VAL A 186 -13.23 14.13 4.45
CA VAL A 186 -13.84 15.33 3.87
C VAL A 186 -15.35 15.13 3.77
N ARG A 187 -16.12 16.22 3.78
CA ARG A 187 -17.57 16.14 3.66
C ARG A 187 -17.96 15.60 2.29
N ASP A 188 -19.02 14.79 2.27
CA ASP A 188 -19.63 14.37 1.01
C ASP A 188 -20.18 15.59 0.27
N LYS A 189 -19.98 15.59 -1.06
CA LYS A 189 -20.43 16.66 -1.97
C LYS A 189 -21.46 16.15 -2.99
N LEU A 190 -21.91 14.91 -2.84
CA LEU A 190 -22.91 14.26 -3.67
C LEU A 190 -24.34 14.66 -3.29
#